data_AF-A0A972XPQ4-F1
#
_entry.id   AF-A0A972XPQ4-F1
#
_cell.length_a   1.000
_cell.length_b   1.000
_cell.length_c   1.000
_cell.angle_alpha   90.00
_cell.angle_beta   90.00
_cell.angle_gamma   90.00
#
_symmetry.space_group_name_H-M   'P 1'
#
loop_
_entity.id
_entity.type
_entity.pdbx_description
1 polymer ?
#
loop_
_entity_poly.entity_id
_entity_poly.type
_entity_poly.pdbx_seq_one_letter_code
_entity_poly.pdbx_strand_id
1 'polypeptide(L)' 'MKIPFFRRSKIDSVMGYRIQEPRPTWLAACWLLIYLALPVLLLGTLVDLLIQAVTGYCSGFWCYL' A
#
# COMPACT_ATOMS: atom_id res chain seq x y z
N MET A 1 -8.11 5.36 23.84
CA MET A 1 -7.10 5.56 22.79
C MET A 1 -7.82 6.03 21.53
N LYS A 2 -7.73 7.32 21.17
CA LYS A 2 -8.54 7.96 20.11
C LYS A 2 -7.70 8.00 18.83
N ILE A 3 -7.80 6.96 18.01
CA ILE A 3 -7.02 6.83 16.77
C ILE A 3 -7.56 7.88 15.77
N PRO A 4 -6.75 8.83 15.29
CA PRO A 4 -7.23 9.98 14.51
C PRO A 4 -7.85 9.59 13.16
N PHE A 5 -7.60 8.36 12.69
CA PHE A 5 -8.12 7.81 11.43
C PHE A 5 -9.65 7.62 11.42
N PHE A 6 -10.28 7.41 12.59
CA PHE A 6 -11.72 7.17 12.70
C PHE A 6 -12.53 8.44 12.96
N ARG A 7 -12.09 9.60 12.44
CA ARG A 7 -12.92 10.81 12.48
C ARG A 7 -13.98 10.71 11.38
N ARG A 8 -15.22 10.47 11.77
CA ARG A 8 -16.39 10.53 10.87
C ARG A 8 -16.40 11.92 10.20
N SER A 9 -16.22 11.96 8.88
CA SER A 9 -16.32 13.19 8.10
C SER A 9 -17.66 13.87 8.40
N LYS A 10 -17.66 15.18 8.63
CA LYS A 10 -18.89 15.96 8.69
C LYS A 10 -19.60 15.76 7.35
N ILE A 11 -20.91 15.54 7.41
CA ILE A 11 -21.75 15.44 6.22
C ILE A 11 -21.94 16.87 5.72
N ASP A 12 -21.02 17.34 4.87
CA ASP A 12 -21.13 18.66 4.27
C ASP A 12 -22.15 18.65 3.14
N SER A 13 -23.09 19.59 3.20
CA SER A 13 -24.04 19.85 2.12
C SER A 13 -23.46 20.98 1.26
N VAL A 14 -23.21 20.69 -0.01
CA VAL A 14 -22.75 21.68 -0.99
C VAL A 14 -23.94 22.05 -1.86
N MET A 15 -24.29 23.35 -1.92
CA MET A 15 -25.39 23.87 -2.74
C MET A 15 -26.76 23.24 -2.47
N GLY A 16 -27.01 22.77 -1.25
CA GLY A 16 -28.29 22.13 -0.86
C GLY A 16 -28.38 20.62 -1.15
N TYR A 17 -27.36 20.02 -1.78
CA TYR A 17 -27.30 18.58 -2.03
C TYR A 17 -26.37 17.87 -1.04
N ARG A 18 -26.78 16.68 -0.61
CA ARG A 18 -25.96 15.80 0.24
C ARG A 18 -25.04 14.95 -0.64
N ILE A 19 -23.74 15.07 -0.46
CA ILE A 19 -22.76 14.21 -1.11
C ILE A 19 -22.83 12.82 -0.45
N GLN A 20 -22.86 11.77 -1.26
CA GLN A 20 -22.88 10.40 -0.74
C GLN A 20 -21.61 10.09 0.06
N GLU A 21 -21.77 9.30 1.13
CA GLU A 21 -20.66 8.88 1.97
C GLU A 21 -19.64 8.05 1.18
N PRO A 22 -18.32 8.24 1.41
CA PRO A 22 -17.30 7.43 0.78
C PRO A 22 -17.43 5.98 1.27
N ARG A 23 -17.80 5.08 0.37
CA ARG A 23 -17.93 3.64 0.65
C ARG A 23 -16.59 2.97 0.37
N PRO A 24 -16.05 2.14 1.28
CA PRO A 24 -14.88 1.34 0.96
C PRO A 24 -15.22 0.42 -0.22
N THR A 25 -14.44 0.50 -1.28
CA THR A 25 -14.59 -0.35 -2.46
C THR A 25 -13.46 -1.38 -2.51
N TRP A 26 -13.72 -2.53 -3.14
CA TRP A 26 -12.68 -3.52 -3.41
C TRP A 26 -11.51 -2.93 -4.20
N LEU A 27 -11.82 -2.00 -5.13
CA LEU A 27 -10.80 -1.30 -5.89
C LEU A 27 -9.86 -0.50 -4.98
N ALA A 28 -10.38 0.19 -3.97
CA ALA A 28 -9.57 0.91 -2.99
C ALA A 28 -8.64 -0.04 -2.20
N ALA A 29 -9.11 -1.23 -1.86
CA ALA A 29 -8.29 -2.25 -1.20
C ALA A 29 -7.18 -2.79 -2.13
N CYS A 30 -7.48 -3.01 -3.42
CA CYS A 30 -6.47 -3.39 -4.41
C CYS A 30 -5.38 -2.32 -4.55
N TRP A 31 -5.77 -1.04 -4.62
CA TRP A 31 -4.80 0.05 -4.67
C TRP A 31 -3.94 0.14 -3.41
N LEU A 32 -4.53 -0.05 -2.23
CA LEU A 32 -3.78 -0.12 -0.98
C LEU A 32 -2.71 -1.22 -1.04
N LEU A 33 -3.09 -2.42 -1.50
CA LEU A 33 -2.15 -3.53 -1.68
C LEU A 33 -1.03 -3.19 -2.65
N ILE A 34 -1.35 -2.59 -3.80
CA ILE A 34 -0.33 -2.19 -4.79
C ILE A 34 0.65 -1.19 -4.17
N TYR A 35 0.14 -0.15 -3.51
CA TYR A 35 0.98 0.88 -2.92
C TYR A 35 1.88 0.39 -1.78
N LEU A 36 1.51 -0.72 -1.14
CA LEU A 36 2.27 -1.28 -0.02
C LEU A 36 3.18 -2.43 -0.46
N ALA A 37 2.69 -3.31 -1.33
CA ALA A 37 3.45 -4.42 -1.87
C ALA A 37 4.57 -3.95 -2.81
N LEU A 38 4.32 -2.97 -3.68
CA LEU A 38 5.30 -2.50 -4.65
C LEU A 38 6.60 -1.95 -4.01
N PRO A 39 6.56 -1.04 -3.01
CA PRO A 39 7.79 -0.58 -2.37
C PRO A 39 8.49 -1.67 -1.56
N VAL A 40 7.74 -2.57 -0.91
CA VAL A 40 8.32 -3.71 -0.19
C VAL A 40 9.05 -4.65 -1.15
N LEU A 41 8.45 -4.93 -2.30
CA LEU A 41 9.04 -5.81 -3.32
C LEU A 41 10.24 -5.16 -3.99
N LEU A 42 10.19 -3.85 -4.27
CA LEU A 42 11.32 -3.08 -4.78
C LEU A 42 12.50 -3.11 -3.80
N LEU A 43 12.26 -2.78 -2.53
CA LEU A 43 13.32 -2.75 -1.51
C LEU A 43 13.88 -4.16 -1.24
N GLY A 44 13.00 -5.16 -1.14
CA GLY A 44 13.41 -6.55 -0.96
C GLY A 44 14.32 -7.05 -2.07
N THR A 45 13.92 -6.83 -3.33
CA THR A 45 14.72 -7.25 -4.50
C THR A 45 16.06 -6.52 -4.59
N LEU A 46 16.13 -5.25 -4.16
CA LEU A 46 17.36 -4.48 -4.13
C LEU A 46 18.33 -4.97 -3.05
N VAL A 47 17.80 -5.35 -1.88
CA VAL A 47 18.57 -5.97 -0.79
C VAL A 47 19.08 -7.34 -1.20
N ASP A 48 18.24 -8.17 -1.82
CA ASP A 48 18.64 -9.48 -2.33
C ASP A 48 19.80 -9.36 -3.33
N LEU A 49 19.72 -8.41 -4.27
CA LEU A 49 20.77 -8.15 -5.26
C LEU A 49 22.08 -7.73 -4.58
N LEU A 50 22.01 -6.87 -3.56
CA LEU A 50 23.18 -6.46 -2.79
C LEU A 50 23.82 -7.64 -2.05
N ILE A 51 23.01 -8.51 -1.43
CA ILE A 51 23.50 -9.72 -0.75
C ILE A 51 24.18 -10.64 -1.77
N GLN A 52 23.56 -10.86 -2.93
CA GLN A 52 24.13 -11.68 -3.99
C GLN A 52 25.45 -11.13 -4.51
N ALA A 53 25.53 -9.81 -4.71
CA ALA A 53 26.75 -9.15 -5.17
C ALA A 53 27.92 -9.29 -4.16
N VAL A 54 27.63 -9.35 -2.86
CA VAL A 54 28.65 -9.45 -1.81
C VAL A 54 29.04 -10.90 -1.51
N THR A 55 28.06 -11.82 -1.43
CA THR A 55 28.28 -13.19 -0.96
C THR A 55 28.44 -14.20 -2.09
N GLY A 56 27.97 -13.87 -3.30
CA GLY A 56 27.86 -14.82 -4.42
C GLY A 56 26.78 -15.89 -4.23
N TYR A 57 26.03 -15.86 -3.12
CA TYR A 57 24.91 -16.75 -2.88
C TYR A 57 23.62 -16.14 -3.41
N CYS A 58 22.83 -16.95 -4.08
CA CYS A 58 21.58 -16.54 -4.70
C CYS A 58 20.45 -16.61 -3.68
N SER A 59 19.82 -15.47 -3.35
CA SER A 59 18.71 -15.38 -2.39
C SER A 59 17.49 -14.66 -2.98
N GLY A 60 16.30 -15.07 -2.52
CA GLY A 60 15.05 -14.35 -2.79
C GLY A 60 14.46 -14.56 -4.18
N PHE A 61 13.76 -13.53 -4.68
CA PHE A 61 12.95 -13.61 -5.91
C PHE A 61 13.81 -13.85 -7.17
N TRP A 62 15.06 -13.40 -7.15
CA TRP A 62 16.04 -13.58 -8.23
C TRP A 62 16.53 -15.01 -8.40
N CYS A 63 16.31 -15.88 -7.41
CA CYS A 63 16.80 -17.26 -7.47
C CYS A 63 15.81 -18.23 -8.10
N TYR A 64 14.54 -17.83 -8.20
CA TYR A 64 13.48 -18.59 -8.84
C TYR A 64 13.20 -18.14 -10.28
N LEU A 65 13.72 -16.98 -10.68
CA LEU A 65 13.56 -16.40 -12.01
C LEU A 65 14.77 -16.74 -12.90
#